data_AF-A0A485JN86-F1
#
_entry.id   AF-A0A485JN86-F1
#
_cell.length_a   1.000
_cell.length_b   1.000
_cell.length_c   1.000
_cell.angle_alpha   90.00
_cell.angle_beta   90.00
_cell.angle_gamma   90.00
#
_symmetry.space_group_name_H-M   'P 1'
#
loop_
_entity.id
_entity.type
_entity.pdbx_description
1 polymer ?
#
loop_
_entity_poly.entity_id
_entity_poly.type
_entity_poly.pdbx_seq_one_letter_code
_entity_poly.pdbx_strand_id
1 'polypeptide(L)'
;MLIASDINNLHTCFVNATIANSLKPELLAAVISVEGGRPGAVSVNKNGTHDLGIMQINTGAWLPLISKTFFNNQHDKAYNALKDNGCFNIYIGSWILAHSIRKEKGDVWEGVGRYHSATPKYKYRYIEKVKKVYNKHSLKTGS
;
A
#
# COMPACT_ATOMS: atom_id res chain seq x y z
N MET A 1 4.77 -33.96 -9.26
CA MET A 1 3.60 -33.17 -9.68
C MET A 1 3.01 -32.55 -8.42
N LEU A 2 3.48 -31.36 -8.04
CA LEU A 2 2.91 -30.61 -6.92
C LEU A 2 1.76 -29.78 -7.48
N ILE A 3 0.59 -30.05 -6.91
CA ILE A 3 -0.71 -29.46 -7.19
C ILE A 3 -0.65 -27.93 -7.31
N ALA A 4 -1.13 -27.45 -8.45
CA ALA A 4 -1.40 -26.06 -8.70
C ALA A 4 -2.54 -25.57 -7.80
N SER A 5 -2.20 -24.85 -6.72
CA SER A 5 -3.12 -23.93 -6.05
C SER A 5 -2.40 -22.98 -5.08
N ASP A 6 -1.29 -22.35 -5.50
CA ASP A 6 -0.88 -21.08 -4.90
C ASP A 6 -1.78 -19.97 -5.46
N ILE A 7 -3.08 -20.05 -5.14
CA ILE A 7 -3.88 -18.83 -5.12
C ILE A 7 -3.23 -18.00 -4.02
N ASN A 8 -2.42 -17.03 -4.43
CA ASN A 8 -1.90 -15.93 -3.62
C ASN A 8 -2.90 -15.60 -2.52
N ASN A 9 -2.72 -16.18 -1.32
CA ASN A 9 -3.65 -15.95 -0.24
C ASN A 9 -3.38 -14.53 0.24
N LEU A 10 -4.15 -13.57 -0.29
CA LEU A 10 -4.01 -12.16 0.02
C LEU A 10 -4.09 -11.92 1.53
N HIS A 11 -4.83 -12.75 2.27
CA HIS A 11 -4.86 -12.71 3.72
C HIS A 11 -3.48 -13.06 4.33
N THR A 12 -2.83 -14.13 3.89
CA THR A 12 -1.47 -14.48 4.34
C THR A 12 -0.47 -13.38 4.00
N CYS A 13 -0.53 -12.84 2.78
CA CYS A 13 0.34 -11.74 2.38
C CYS A 13 0.10 -10.47 3.20
N PHE A 14 -1.17 -10.17 3.50
CA PHE A 14 -1.56 -9.09 4.40
C PHE A 14 -0.97 -9.29 5.81
N VAL A 15 -1.19 -10.45 6.43
CA VAL A 15 -0.67 -10.75 7.78
C VAL A 15 0.86 -10.70 7.82
N ASN A 16 1.53 -11.27 6.82
CA ASN A 16 2.98 -11.25 6.79
C ASN A 16 3.53 -9.84 6.55
N ALA A 17 2.85 -9.03 5.73
CA ALA A 17 3.25 -7.65 5.48
C ALA A 17 3.08 -6.75 6.72
N THR A 18 2.05 -6.96 7.55
CA THR A 18 1.90 -6.22 8.81
C THR A 18 3.03 -6.57 9.78
N ILE A 19 3.35 -7.86 9.94
CA ILE A 19 4.44 -8.34 10.78
C ILE A 19 5.79 -7.79 10.31
N ALA A 20 6.11 -7.96 9.02
CA ALA A 20 7.40 -7.56 8.44
C ALA A 20 7.67 -6.05 8.55
N ASN A 21 6.62 -5.23 8.65
CA ASN A 21 6.73 -3.77 8.72
C ASN A 21 6.33 -3.19 10.08
N SER A 22 6.05 -4.05 11.08
CA SER A 22 5.58 -3.66 12.41
C SER A 22 4.36 -2.73 12.38
N LEU A 23 3.42 -3.00 11.47
CA LEU A 23 2.17 -2.25 11.34
C LEU A 23 1.04 -2.96 12.09
N LYS A 24 0.13 -2.18 12.70
CA LYS A 24 -1.13 -2.74 13.22
C LYS A 24 -1.98 -3.26 12.05
N PRO A 25 -2.55 -4.47 12.11
CA PRO A 25 -3.41 -4.99 11.04
C PRO A 25 -4.58 -4.06 10.70
N GLU A 26 -5.22 -3.47 11.70
CA GLU A 26 -6.35 -2.55 11.51
C GLU A 26 -5.93 -1.29 10.74
N LEU A 27 -4.69 -0.83 10.93
CA LEU A 27 -4.14 0.33 10.21
C LEU A 27 -3.96 0.00 8.73
N LEU A 28 -3.29 -1.12 8.43
CA LEU A 28 -3.08 -1.53 7.04
C LEU A 28 -4.42 -1.81 6.34
N ALA A 29 -5.37 -2.45 7.02
CA ALA A 29 -6.71 -2.70 6.49
C ALA A 29 -7.46 -1.38 6.22
N ALA A 30 -7.35 -0.38 7.09
CA ALA A 30 -7.96 0.92 6.89
C ALA A 30 -7.37 1.65 5.67
N VAL A 31 -6.05 1.62 5.50
CA VAL A 31 -5.36 2.18 4.33
C VAL A 31 -5.81 1.48 3.05
N ILE A 32 -5.73 0.14 2.99
CA ILE A 32 -6.20 -0.65 1.83
C ILE A 32 -7.66 -0.33 1.48
N SER A 33 -8.52 -0.24 2.48
CA SER A 33 -9.93 0.08 2.26
C SER A 33 -10.16 1.49 1.72
N VAL A 34 -9.33 2.48 2.09
CA VAL A 34 -9.43 3.84 1.57
C VAL A 34 -8.85 3.94 0.17
N GLU A 35 -7.77 3.22 -0.13
CA GLU A 35 -7.21 3.14 -1.48
C GLU A 35 -8.20 2.48 -2.46
N GLY A 36 -8.96 1.49 -1.99
CA GLY A 36 -10.05 0.87 -2.78
C GLY A 36 -9.55 0.13 -4.03
N GLY A 37 -8.25 -0.16 -4.09
CA GLY A 37 -7.63 -0.87 -5.19
C GLY A 37 -7.93 -2.37 -5.18
N ARG A 38 -7.58 -3.03 -6.27
CA ARG A 38 -7.62 -4.49 -6.45
C ARG A 38 -6.48 -4.93 -7.37
N PRO A 39 -6.11 -6.22 -7.42
CA PRO A 39 -5.22 -6.70 -8.47
C PRO A 39 -5.74 -6.29 -9.86
N GLY A 40 -4.85 -5.74 -10.68
CA GLY A 40 -5.18 -5.18 -11.99
C GLY A 40 -5.65 -3.72 -11.99
N ALA A 41 -5.87 -3.10 -10.82
CA ALA A 41 -6.34 -1.72 -10.76
C ALA A 41 -5.26 -0.72 -11.21
N VAL A 42 -5.69 0.26 -12.00
CA VAL A 42 -4.87 1.39 -12.47
C VAL A 42 -5.72 2.65 -12.38
N SER A 43 -5.29 3.60 -11.56
CA SER A 43 -5.87 4.96 -11.55
C SER A 43 -4.92 5.90 -12.28
N VAL A 44 -5.43 6.63 -13.29
CA VAL A 44 -4.62 7.55 -14.09
C VAL A 44 -4.72 8.96 -13.52
N ASN A 45 -3.58 9.53 -13.13
CA ASN A 45 -3.50 10.87 -12.58
C ASN A 45 -3.34 11.93 -13.68
N LYS A 46 -3.78 13.17 -13.40
CA LYS A 46 -3.72 14.30 -14.35
C LYS A 46 -2.30 14.61 -14.83
N ASN A 47 -1.28 14.24 -14.05
CA ASN A 47 0.14 14.44 -14.38
C ASN A 47 0.75 13.27 -15.17
N GLY A 48 -0.05 12.30 -15.63
CA GLY A 48 0.40 11.14 -16.39
C GLY A 48 0.98 10.00 -15.54
N THR A 49 1.05 10.14 -14.22
CA THR A 49 1.41 9.02 -13.34
C THR A 49 0.22 8.09 -13.11
N HIS A 50 0.50 6.85 -12.71
CA HIS A 50 -0.52 5.85 -12.42
C HIS A 50 -0.42 5.39 -10.97
N ASP A 51 -1.56 5.10 -10.33
CA ASP A 51 -1.61 4.44 -9.03
C ASP A 51 -2.02 2.97 -9.22
N LEU A 52 -1.18 2.04 -8.77
CA LEU A 52 -1.25 0.63 -9.15
C LEU A 52 -1.70 -0.30 -8.03
N GLY A 53 -2.57 -1.24 -8.38
CA GLY A 53 -2.91 -2.41 -7.57
C GLY A 53 -3.70 -2.08 -6.29
N ILE A 54 -3.64 -3.00 -5.32
CA ILE A 54 -4.44 -2.97 -4.08
C ILE A 54 -4.20 -1.70 -3.26
N MET A 55 -2.93 -1.34 -3.10
CA MET A 55 -2.47 -0.20 -2.31
C MET A 55 -2.19 1.04 -3.17
N GLN A 56 -2.63 1.07 -4.44
CA GLN A 56 -2.58 2.26 -5.30
C GLN A 56 -1.18 2.95 -5.31
N ILE A 57 -0.13 2.16 -5.56
CA ILE A 57 1.26 2.64 -5.51
C ILE A 57 1.54 3.53 -6.73
N ASN A 58 1.90 4.79 -6.48
CA ASN A 58 2.16 5.76 -7.54
C ASN A 58 3.45 5.46 -8.34
N THR A 59 3.35 5.43 -9.67
CA THR A 59 4.47 5.14 -10.55
C THR A 59 5.53 6.23 -10.57
N GLY A 60 5.14 7.51 -10.49
CA GLY A 60 6.08 8.62 -10.51
C GLY A 60 6.99 8.64 -9.28
N ALA A 61 6.46 8.23 -8.12
CA ALA A 61 7.20 8.22 -6.87
C ALA A 61 8.06 6.95 -6.68
N TRP A 62 7.53 5.78 -7.03
CA TRP A 62 8.10 4.51 -6.56
C TRP A 62 8.58 3.56 -7.66
N LEU A 63 8.04 3.66 -8.88
CA LEU A 63 8.39 2.71 -9.95
C LEU A 63 9.90 2.66 -10.26
N PRO A 64 10.64 3.80 -10.34
CA PRO A 64 12.08 3.75 -10.62
C PRO A 64 12.89 3.04 -9.53
N LEU A 65 12.53 3.22 -8.26
CA LEU A 65 13.20 2.53 -7.16
C LEU A 65 12.88 1.03 -7.19
N ILE A 66 11.61 0.68 -7.36
CA ILE A 66 11.17 -0.72 -7.34
C ILE A 66 11.74 -1.49 -8.53
N SER A 67 11.75 -0.90 -9.73
CA SER A 67 12.31 -1.54 -10.92
C SER A 67 13.80 -1.81 -10.75
N LYS A 68 14.55 -0.84 -10.20
CA LYS A 68 15.98 -0.98 -9.92
C LYS A 68 16.24 -2.07 -8.88
N THR A 69 15.47 -2.07 -7.78
CA THR A 69 15.72 -2.98 -6.65
C THR A 69 15.32 -4.43 -6.92
N PHE A 70 14.20 -4.66 -7.60
CA PHE A 70 13.62 -6.01 -7.72
C PHE A 70 13.61 -6.58 -9.14
N PHE A 71 13.81 -5.75 -10.17
CA PHE A 71 13.60 -6.15 -11.57
C PHE A 71 14.77 -5.79 -12.49
N ASN A 72 15.96 -5.52 -11.97
CA ASN A 72 17.15 -5.14 -12.75
C ASN A 72 16.86 -3.98 -13.73
N ASN A 73 16.15 -2.96 -13.26
CA ASN A 73 15.71 -1.79 -14.04
C ASN A 73 14.68 -2.09 -15.16
N GLN A 74 14.04 -3.27 -15.18
CA GLN A 74 12.96 -3.56 -16.12
C GLN A 74 11.65 -2.92 -15.65
N HIS A 75 11.37 -1.70 -16.12
CA HIS A 75 10.21 -0.90 -15.69
C HIS A 75 8.87 -1.59 -15.97
N ASP A 76 8.68 -2.19 -17.14
CA ASP A 76 7.41 -2.83 -17.51
C ASP A 76 7.11 -4.05 -16.62
N LYS A 77 8.14 -4.82 -16.26
CA LYS A 77 7.98 -5.95 -15.33
C LYS A 77 7.61 -5.48 -13.93
N ALA A 78 8.25 -4.42 -13.44
CA ALA A 78 7.94 -3.84 -12.14
C ALA A 78 6.52 -3.24 -12.12
N TYR A 79 6.13 -2.56 -13.21
CA TYR A 79 4.79 -2.02 -13.39
C TYR A 79 3.73 -3.12 -13.32
N ASN A 80 3.90 -4.19 -14.11
CA ASN A 80 2.96 -5.31 -14.12
C ASN A 80 2.93 -6.05 -12.78
N ALA A 81 4.09 -6.23 -12.11
CA ALA A 81 4.11 -6.83 -10.79
C ALA A 81 3.36 -5.99 -9.74
N LEU A 82 3.56 -4.66 -9.73
CA LEU A 82 2.81 -3.77 -8.84
C LEU A 82 1.32 -3.74 -9.16
N LYS A 83 0.94 -3.83 -10.44
CA LYS A 83 -0.46 -3.81 -10.87
C LYS A 83 -1.17 -5.13 -10.55
N ASP A 84 -0.59 -6.26 -10.95
CA ASP A 84 -1.30 -7.54 -11.04
C ASP A 84 -0.99 -8.51 -9.88
N ASN A 85 0.20 -8.44 -9.28
CA ASN A 85 0.55 -9.29 -8.16
C ASN A 85 0.14 -8.62 -6.83
N GLY A 86 -1.04 -9.01 -6.33
CA GLY A 86 -1.60 -8.44 -5.11
C GLY A 86 -0.71 -8.61 -3.87
N CYS A 87 -0.03 -9.76 -3.72
CA CYS A 87 0.89 -9.98 -2.61
C CYS A 87 2.11 -9.04 -2.70
N PHE A 88 2.74 -8.95 -3.87
CA PHE A 88 3.85 -8.03 -4.09
C PHE A 88 3.43 -6.58 -3.83
N ASN A 89 2.27 -6.17 -4.33
CA ASN A 89 1.71 -4.84 -4.09
C ASN A 89 1.49 -4.56 -2.59
N ILE A 90 0.90 -5.51 -1.84
CA ILE A 90 0.69 -5.37 -0.39
C ILE A 90 2.01 -5.24 0.37
N TYR A 91 3.02 -6.05 0.04
CA TYR A 91 4.34 -5.95 0.70
C TYR A 91 5.00 -4.60 0.43
N ILE A 92 5.04 -4.17 -0.82
CA ILE A 92 5.65 -2.89 -1.19
C ILE A 92 4.87 -1.73 -0.58
N GLY A 93 3.55 -1.72 -0.66
CA GLY A 93 2.72 -0.67 -0.09
C GLY A 93 2.84 -0.59 1.43
N SER A 94 2.91 -1.73 2.12
CA SER A 94 3.15 -1.78 3.57
C SER A 94 4.53 -1.23 3.94
N TRP A 95 5.56 -1.55 3.14
CA TRP A 95 6.90 -0.99 3.33
C TRP A 95 6.94 0.51 3.09
N ILE A 96 6.24 1.02 2.06
CA ILE A 96 6.12 2.48 1.80
C ILE A 96 5.41 3.17 2.97
N LEU A 97 4.35 2.57 3.52
CA LEU A 97 3.63 3.12 4.68
C LEU A 97 4.54 3.20 5.90
N ALA A 98 5.24 2.12 6.25
CA ALA A 98 6.20 2.13 7.35
C ALA A 98 7.37 3.11 7.11
N HIS A 99 7.84 3.23 5.86
CA HIS A 99 8.83 4.24 5.48
C HIS A 99 8.30 5.65 5.73
N SER A 100 7.05 5.93 5.37
CA SER A 100 6.41 7.23 5.54
C SER A 100 6.24 7.58 7.02
N ILE A 101 5.86 6.62 7.87
CA ILE A 101 5.82 6.77 9.33
C ILE A 101 7.20 7.09 9.90
N ARG A 102 8.25 6.39 9.48
CA ARG A 102 9.63 6.70 9.91
C ARG A 102 10.06 8.10 9.48
N LYS A 103 9.68 8.55 8.28
CA LYS A 103 9.96 9.91 7.80
C LYS A 103 9.27 10.98 8.65
N GLU A 104 8.13 10.67 9.24
CA GLU A 104 7.40 11.54 10.17
C GLU A 104 7.75 11.25 11.64
N LYS A 105 9.00 10.85 11.90
CA LYS A 105 9.57 10.63 13.24
C LYS A 105 8.78 9.62 14.09
N GLY A 106 8.08 8.69 13.46
CA GLY A 106 7.28 7.67 14.12
C GLY A 106 5.83 8.08 14.39
N ASP A 107 5.41 9.30 14.04
CA ASP A 107 3.99 9.65 14.12
C ASP A 107 3.21 8.88 13.05
N VAL A 108 2.33 8.00 13.54
CA VAL A 108 1.57 7.08 12.69
C VAL A 108 0.63 7.84 11.77
N TRP A 109 -0.06 8.87 12.26
CA TRP A 109 -1.07 9.57 11.46
C TRP A 109 -0.42 10.52 10.46
N GLU A 110 0.62 11.24 10.87
CA GLU A 110 1.41 12.03 9.92
C GLU A 110 2.03 11.13 8.84
N GLY A 111 2.49 9.93 9.23
CA GLY A 111 3.00 8.91 8.31
C GLY A 111 1.96 8.40 7.32
N VAL A 112 0.74 8.09 7.78
CA VAL A 112 -0.42 7.74 6.93
C VAL A 112 -0.74 8.86 5.96
N GLY A 113 -0.71 10.11 6.41
CA GLY A 113 -0.89 11.24 5.51
C GLY A 113 0.23 11.33 4.47
N ARG A 114 1.49 11.19 4.89
CA ARG A 114 2.67 11.27 4.01
C ARG A 114 2.68 10.17 2.96
N TYR A 115 2.18 8.97 3.30
CA TYR A 115 1.99 7.88 2.36
C TYR A 115 1.20 8.33 1.13
N HIS A 116 0.13 9.10 1.34
CA HIS A 116 -0.71 9.62 0.27
C HIS A 116 -0.14 10.89 -0.39
N SER A 117 0.34 11.86 0.40
CA SER A 117 0.87 13.11 -0.15
C SER A 117 1.71 13.90 0.86
N ALA A 118 2.75 14.57 0.38
CA ALA A 118 3.49 15.57 1.17
C ALA A 118 2.79 16.94 1.23
N THR A 119 1.80 17.20 0.37
CA THR A 119 1.06 18.47 0.36
C THR A 119 0.04 18.51 1.51
N PRO A 120 0.10 19.49 2.43
CA PRO A 120 -0.70 19.49 3.66
C PRO A 120 -2.21 19.28 3.44
N LYS A 121 -2.81 19.97 2.47
CA LYS A 121 -4.24 19.84 2.16
C LYS A 121 -4.65 18.40 1.83
N TYR A 122 -3.87 17.69 1.02
CA TYR A 122 -4.19 16.32 0.62
C TYR A 122 -3.84 15.33 1.71
N LYS A 123 -2.70 15.56 2.39
CA LYS A 123 -2.23 14.82 3.57
C LYS A 123 -3.32 14.71 4.64
N TYR A 124 -3.79 15.85 5.17
CA TYR A 124 -4.76 15.85 6.27
C TYR A 124 -6.14 15.35 5.86
N ARG A 125 -6.58 15.65 4.62
CA ARG A 125 -7.83 15.09 4.10
C ARG A 125 -7.79 13.56 4.04
N TYR A 126 -6.65 12.99 3.67
CA TYR A 126 -6.48 11.54 3.63
C TYR A 126 -6.44 10.93 5.04
N ILE A 127 -5.73 11.55 5.98
CA ILE A 127 -5.71 11.13 7.39
C ILE A 127 -7.13 10.98 7.94
N GLU A 128 -7.99 11.98 7.75
CA GLU A 128 -9.36 11.93 8.27
C GLU A 128 -10.20 10.80 7.65
N LYS A 129 -10.00 10.49 6.36
CA LYS A 129 -10.64 9.33 5.71
C LYS A 129 -10.18 8.02 6.35
N VAL A 130 -8.87 7.84 6.53
CA VAL A 130 -8.31 6.59 7.10
C VAL A 130 -8.71 6.44 8.56
N LYS A 131 -8.67 7.50 9.37
CA LYS A 131 -9.13 7.47 10.77
C LYS A 131 -10.57 7.00 10.89
N LYS A 132 -11.47 7.49 10.03
CA LYS A 132 -12.88 7.06 10.03
C LYS A 132 -13.03 5.56 9.80
N VAL A 133 -12.25 4.98 8.88
CA VAL A 133 -12.27 3.53 8.61
C VAL A 133 -11.59 2.76 9.74
N TYR A 134 -10.44 3.22 10.21
CA TYR A 134 -9.68 2.61 11.30
C TYR A 134 -10.51 2.47 12.57
N ASN A 135 -11.18 3.54 12.99
CA ASN A 135 -12.04 3.53 14.18
C ASN A 135 -13.19 2.52 14.06
N LYS A 136 -13.73 2.32 12.84
CA LYS A 136 -14.76 1.30 12.61
C LYS A 136 -14.21 -0.12 12.70
N HIS A 137 -12.95 -0.35 12.29
CA HIS A 137 -12.31 -1.66 12.40
C HIS A 137 -11.90 -1.98 13.84
N SER A 138 -11.31 -1.03 14.56
CA SER A 138 -10.85 -1.22 15.94
C SER A 138 -11.98 -1.50 16.93
N LEU A 139 -13.19 -0.98 16.65
CA LEU A 139 -14.37 -1.27 17.47
C LEU A 139 -14.93 -2.69 17.24
N LYS A 140 -14.60 -3.35 16.12
CA LYS A 140 -15.07 -4.70 15.81
C LYS A 140 -14.14 -5.81 16.31
N THR A 141 -12.88 -5.50 16.55
CA THR A 141 -11.89 -6.47 17.05
C THR A 141 -11.77 -6.50 18.57
N GLY A 142 -12.41 -5.56 19.27
CA GLY A 142 -12.46 -5.47 20.74
C GLY A 142 -13.81 -5.85 21.36
N SER A 143 -14.68 -6.58 20.65
CA SER A 143 -15.96 -7.11 21.14
C SER A 143 -15.95 -8.63 21.13
#